data_AF-A0AAW0RV22-F1
#
_entry.id   AF-A0AAW0RV22-F1
#
_cell.length_a   1.000
_cell.length_b   1.000
_cell.length_c   1.000
_cell.angle_alpha   90.00
_cell.angle_beta   90.00
_cell.angle_gamma   90.00
#
_symmetry.space_group_name_H-M   'P 1'
#
loop_
_entity.id
_entity.type
_entity.pdbx_description
1 polymer ?
#
loop_
_entity_poly.entity_id
_entity_poly.type
_entity_poly.pdbx_seq_one_letter_code
_entity_poly.pdbx_strand_id
1 'polypeptide(L)'
;MAGQGDLQELLRMLTARKVPMLSAMGHVKSLQAKNLKSIEQIADAPLTTVEDALKDAKLAKGLHTACKSHSKKPAAAAKRGAEDVTSPKAKKPKLEPTKHDLDYSSMAADDLEASLELPLVEDEALIRDTTVVTNRAPLVLAFAVELLRVTMPEQPPSSRLSLAQALVSANSRSKAVSIGIEKPGGEVPVAEGQPKVRVMGREIPVLKRGDYTWSGAPEKNTDSSTDGASVSHGSQKTWTASSTLTSRASTFVAHAASVSNAGSRPGLIRQLMTERPDLETASHNAWAIRTSFGNSPLVQQASFDDGETGCGKFMLEIMREANITNTLVVLTRWYGGVMLGPDRWRLMGECVNDALASQRRTASFVAGEAAVWGLDTQDASTATSTVGMGIHRPEAARNYLLRSFASPAVPAGGAKKTVTAMDAEKQENLGRLLGALRTVVESWAGALSKNELDKRAWNWYVAVRPDVQSGPSGWGARGELKLSKILDLKRKVG
;
A
#
# COMPACT_ATOMS: atom_id res chain seq x y z
N MET A 1 -33.34 -36.50 -9.94
CA MET A 1 -32.03 -36.68 -10.61
C MET A 1 -31.21 -35.45 -10.24
N ALA A 2 -30.08 -35.61 -9.55
CA ALA A 2 -29.22 -34.47 -9.22
C ALA A 2 -28.57 -33.96 -10.51
N GLY A 3 -28.64 -32.65 -10.77
CA GLY A 3 -28.05 -32.09 -11.98
C GLY A 3 -26.53 -32.17 -11.93
N GLN A 4 -25.87 -32.22 -13.09
CA GLN A 4 -24.41 -32.11 -13.17
C GLN A 4 -23.88 -30.82 -12.50
N GLY A 5 -24.71 -29.77 -12.46
CA GLY A 5 -24.46 -28.53 -11.73
C GLY A 5 -24.40 -28.69 -10.21
N ASP A 6 -25.31 -29.47 -9.60
CA ASP A 6 -25.33 -29.68 -8.14
C ASP A 6 -24.04 -30.37 -7.66
N LEU A 7 -23.53 -31.31 -8.47
CA LEU A 7 -22.28 -32.01 -8.19
C LEU A 7 -21.08 -31.06 -8.20
N GLN A 8 -20.97 -30.21 -9.22
CA GLN A 8 -19.89 -29.23 -9.32
C GLN A 8 -19.92 -28.23 -8.16
N GLU A 9 -21.11 -27.82 -7.74
CA GLU A 9 -21.28 -26.86 -6.66
C GLU A 9 -20.89 -27.46 -5.30
N LEU A 10 -21.27 -28.71 -5.03
CA LEU A 10 -20.86 -29.42 -3.82
C LEU A 10 -19.35 -29.67 -3.77
N LEU A 11 -18.74 -30.03 -4.89
CA LEU A 11 -17.29 -30.17 -4.98
C LEU A 11 -16.57 -28.83 -4.71
N ARG A 12 -17.08 -27.73 -5.26
CA ARG A 12 -16.57 -26.37 -5.01
C ARG A 12 -16.67 -25.99 -3.52
N MET A 13 -17.78 -26.33 -2.86
CA MET A 13 -17.99 -26.04 -1.44
C MET A 13 -17.04 -26.81 -0.52
N LEU A 14 -16.68 -28.04 -0.89
CA LEU A 14 -15.72 -28.87 -0.14
C LEU A 14 -14.27 -28.45 -0.38
N THR A 15 -13.89 -28.14 -1.63
CA THR A 15 -12.52 -27.71 -1.95
C THR A 15 -12.21 -26.31 -1.41
N ALA A 16 -13.19 -25.40 -1.36
CA ALA A 16 -13.08 -24.11 -0.68
C ALA A 16 -12.76 -24.25 0.83
N ARG A 17 -13.01 -25.43 1.40
CA ARG A 17 -12.74 -25.78 2.81
C ARG A 17 -11.46 -26.60 2.96
N LYS A 18 -10.56 -26.53 1.96
CA LYS A 18 -9.24 -27.19 1.90
C LYS A 18 -9.31 -28.72 1.87
N VAL A 19 -10.42 -29.29 1.40
CA VAL A 19 -10.54 -30.74 1.16
C VAL A 19 -9.96 -31.05 -0.23
N PRO A 20 -8.98 -31.96 -0.36
CA PRO A 20 -8.45 -32.38 -1.66
C PRO A 20 -9.55 -32.94 -2.58
N MET A 21 -9.46 -32.71 -3.89
CA MET A 21 -10.50 -33.07 -4.86
C MET A 21 -10.92 -34.55 -4.79
N LEU A 22 -9.95 -35.46 -4.61
CA LEU A 22 -10.21 -36.90 -4.50
C LEU A 22 -11.08 -37.23 -3.27
N SER A 23 -10.76 -36.63 -2.13
CA SER A 23 -11.52 -36.77 -0.88
C SER A 23 -12.89 -36.09 -0.99
N ALA A 24 -12.96 -34.92 -1.65
CA ALA A 24 -14.21 -34.20 -1.88
C ALA A 24 -15.21 -35.05 -2.67
N MET A 25 -14.78 -35.76 -3.72
CA MET A 25 -15.63 -36.69 -4.46
C MET A 25 -16.16 -37.85 -3.58
N GLY A 26 -15.33 -38.38 -2.68
CA GLY A 26 -15.76 -39.41 -1.71
C GLY A 26 -16.81 -38.90 -0.72
N HIS A 27 -16.63 -37.68 -0.23
CA HIS A 27 -17.60 -37.01 0.64
C HIS A 27 -18.92 -36.71 -0.07
N VAL A 28 -18.90 -36.26 -1.32
CA VAL A 28 -20.13 -36.04 -2.11
C VAL A 28 -20.88 -37.35 -2.33
N LYS A 29 -20.19 -38.45 -2.67
CA LYS A 29 -20.84 -39.77 -2.78
C LYS A 29 -21.50 -40.21 -1.46
N SER A 30 -20.86 -39.94 -0.33
CA SER A 30 -21.40 -40.26 1.00
C SER A 30 -22.63 -39.43 1.36
N LEU A 31 -22.66 -38.15 0.96
CA LEU A 31 -23.83 -37.27 1.09
C LEU A 31 -24.98 -37.73 0.17
N GLN A 32 -24.68 -38.07 -1.08
CA GLN A 32 -25.65 -38.57 -2.05
C GLN A 32 -26.29 -39.89 -1.60
N ALA A 33 -25.54 -40.77 -0.92
CA ALA A 33 -26.03 -42.01 -0.34
C ALA A 33 -27.09 -41.77 0.76
N LYS A 34 -27.04 -40.62 1.45
CA LYS A 34 -28.07 -40.17 2.40
C LYS A 34 -29.15 -39.29 1.76
N ASN A 35 -29.25 -39.32 0.44
CA ASN A 35 -30.19 -38.52 -0.35
C ASN A 35 -29.98 -37.00 -0.22
N LEU A 36 -28.78 -36.56 0.20
CA LEU A 36 -28.36 -35.16 0.24
C LEU A 36 -27.58 -34.84 -1.03
N LYS A 37 -28.30 -34.47 -2.08
CA LYS A 37 -27.77 -34.35 -3.45
C LYS A 37 -27.56 -32.91 -3.90
N SER A 38 -28.15 -31.93 -3.21
CA SER A 38 -28.01 -30.49 -3.50
C SER A 38 -27.67 -29.68 -2.25
N ILE A 39 -27.24 -28.43 -2.45
CA ILE A 39 -26.93 -27.48 -1.36
C ILE A 39 -28.16 -27.21 -0.49
N GLU A 40 -29.34 -27.08 -1.09
CA GLU A 40 -30.61 -26.85 -0.39
C GLU A 40 -30.96 -28.01 0.54
N GLN A 41 -30.82 -29.24 0.05
CA GLN A 41 -31.06 -30.45 0.84
C GLN A 41 -30.10 -30.56 2.03
N ILE A 42 -28.83 -30.16 1.85
CA ILE A 42 -27.86 -30.13 2.96
C ILE A 42 -28.20 -29.01 3.95
N ALA A 43 -28.64 -27.84 3.47
CA ALA A 43 -29.00 -26.70 4.32
C ALA A 43 -30.21 -27.02 5.23
N ASP A 44 -31.20 -27.75 4.71
CA ASP A 44 -32.44 -28.09 5.41
C ASP A 44 -32.33 -29.38 6.25
N ALA A 45 -31.33 -30.22 5.99
CA ALA A 45 -31.11 -31.44 6.76
C ALA A 45 -30.66 -31.14 8.21
N PRO A 46 -31.02 -32.01 9.18
CA PRO A 46 -30.43 -31.98 10.52
C PRO A 46 -28.91 -32.11 10.47
N LEU A 47 -28.21 -31.34 11.31
CA LEU A 47 -26.74 -31.36 11.36
C LEU A 47 -26.20 -32.77 11.68
N THR A 48 -26.91 -33.55 12.49
CA THR A 48 -26.58 -34.94 12.83
C THR A 48 -26.53 -35.84 11.60
N THR A 49 -27.47 -35.68 10.66
CA THR A 49 -27.51 -36.45 9.40
C THR A 49 -26.28 -36.16 8.52
N VAL A 50 -25.82 -34.90 8.52
CA VAL A 50 -24.66 -34.43 7.75
C VAL A 50 -23.35 -34.87 8.40
N GLU A 51 -23.27 -34.82 9.73
CA GLU A 51 -22.15 -35.35 10.52
C GLU A 51 -21.98 -36.85 10.30
N ASP A 52 -23.07 -37.61 10.37
CA ASP A 52 -23.06 -39.05 10.14
C ASP A 52 -22.73 -39.42 8.67
N ALA A 53 -22.92 -38.50 7.71
CA ALA A 53 -22.57 -38.73 6.31
C ALA A 53 -21.07 -38.51 6.04
N LEU A 54 -20.48 -37.52 6.70
CA LEU A 54 -19.11 -37.10 6.46
C LEU A 54 -18.11 -37.74 7.41
N LYS A 55 -18.57 -38.27 8.56
CA LYS A 55 -17.74 -38.84 9.64
C LYS A 55 -16.63 -37.89 10.13
N ASP A 56 -16.82 -36.59 9.92
CA ASP A 56 -15.95 -35.51 10.38
C ASP A 56 -16.83 -34.33 10.84
N ALA A 57 -16.92 -34.16 12.16
CA ALA A 57 -17.78 -33.16 12.78
C ALA A 57 -17.37 -31.71 12.44
N LYS A 58 -16.08 -31.44 12.25
CA LYS A 58 -15.58 -30.08 11.95
C LYS A 58 -15.87 -29.71 10.50
N LEU A 59 -15.67 -30.66 9.59
CA LEU A 59 -15.98 -30.50 8.19
C LEU A 59 -17.49 -30.36 7.97
N ALA A 60 -18.30 -31.22 8.60
CA ALA A 60 -19.76 -31.20 8.53
C ALA A 60 -20.37 -29.89 9.02
N LYS A 61 -19.99 -29.40 10.20
CA LYS A 61 -20.51 -28.12 10.75
C LYS A 61 -20.29 -26.95 9.81
N GLY A 62 -19.08 -26.82 9.27
CA GLY A 62 -18.81 -25.69 8.39
C GLY A 62 -19.33 -25.89 6.95
N LEU A 63 -19.53 -27.12 6.46
CA LEU A 63 -20.24 -27.35 5.21
C LEU A 63 -21.72 -26.97 5.38
N HIS A 64 -22.35 -27.42 6.47
CA HIS A 64 -23.75 -27.13 6.80
C HIS A 64 -24.02 -25.63 6.93
N THR A 65 -23.13 -24.93 7.64
CA THR A 65 -23.21 -23.46 7.79
C THR A 65 -23.07 -22.76 6.44
N ALA A 66 -22.16 -23.24 5.58
CA ALA A 66 -21.95 -22.66 4.26
C ALA A 66 -23.15 -22.91 3.34
N CYS A 67 -23.75 -24.11 3.34
CA CYS A 67 -24.96 -24.41 2.59
C CYS A 67 -26.15 -23.55 3.03
N LYS A 68 -26.35 -23.34 4.34
CA LYS A 68 -27.38 -22.44 4.88
C LYS A 68 -27.18 -20.97 4.52
N SER A 69 -25.93 -20.54 4.37
CA SER A 69 -25.62 -19.19 3.90
C SER A 69 -25.84 -19.02 2.40
N HIS A 70 -25.73 -20.11 1.64
CA HIS A 70 -25.87 -20.14 0.19
C HIS A 70 -27.33 -20.17 -0.28
N SER A 71 -28.24 -20.76 0.51
CA SER A 71 -29.68 -20.80 0.21
C SER A 71 -30.40 -19.46 0.41
N LYS A 72 -29.77 -18.46 1.06
CA LYS A 72 -30.30 -17.10 1.21
C LYS A 72 -30.00 -16.21 0.00
N LYS A 73 -30.56 -16.52 -1.17
CA LYS A 73 -30.75 -15.56 -2.28
C LYS A 73 -32.24 -15.18 -2.40
N PRO A 74 -32.59 -13.92 -2.75
CA PRO A 74 -33.90 -13.35 -2.49
C PRO A 74 -34.91 -13.66 -3.61
N ALA A 75 -36.07 -14.22 -3.27
CA ALA A 75 -37.22 -14.33 -4.16
C ALA A 75 -38.35 -13.39 -3.70
N ALA A 76 -39.12 -12.91 -4.68
CA ALA A 76 -40.12 -11.86 -4.59
C ALA A 76 -41.38 -12.23 -3.76
N ALA A 77 -42.16 -11.20 -3.47
CA ALA A 77 -43.25 -11.09 -2.49
C ALA A 77 -44.45 -12.04 -2.65
N ALA A 78 -44.99 -12.52 -1.51
CA ALA A 78 -46.42 -12.89 -1.34
C ALA A 78 -46.90 -12.83 0.14
N LYS A 79 -47.48 -11.66 0.47
CA LYS A 79 -48.53 -11.24 1.44
C LYS A 79 -49.10 -12.15 2.58
N ARG A 80 -49.34 -11.42 3.71
CA ARG A 80 -50.29 -11.52 4.88
C ARG A 80 -49.75 -12.21 6.15
N GLY A 81 -49.84 -11.65 7.37
CA GLY A 81 -50.38 -10.38 7.88
C GLY A 81 -50.20 -10.24 9.41
N ALA A 82 -50.46 -9.01 9.92
CA ALA A 82 -50.57 -8.52 11.32
C ALA A 82 -49.31 -7.91 12.01
N GLU A 83 -49.30 -6.56 12.02
CA GLU A 83 -49.07 -5.59 13.14
C GLU A 83 -47.86 -5.78 14.10
N ASP A 84 -47.01 -4.82 14.44
CA ASP A 84 -46.90 -3.37 14.24
C ASP A 84 -45.44 -2.92 14.61
N VAL A 85 -45.04 -1.73 14.14
CA VAL A 85 -43.93 -0.85 14.60
C VAL A 85 -42.46 -1.10 14.15
N THR A 86 -42.03 -0.19 13.25
CA THR A 86 -40.66 0.36 12.97
C THR A 86 -39.72 -0.24 11.90
N SER A 87 -39.86 0.33 10.70
CA SER A 87 -38.83 0.82 9.76
C SER A 87 -37.79 -0.15 9.14
N PRO A 88 -37.84 -0.41 7.81
CA PRO A 88 -36.86 -1.22 7.10
C PRO A 88 -35.58 -0.45 6.75
N LYS A 89 -34.42 -1.03 7.09
CA LYS A 89 -33.11 -0.64 6.54
C LYS A 89 -33.07 -0.95 5.04
N ALA A 90 -33.20 0.08 4.20
CA ALA A 90 -32.86 -0.03 2.79
C ALA A 90 -31.34 -0.29 2.62
N LYS A 91 -30.99 -1.26 1.77
CA LYS A 91 -29.61 -1.58 1.39
C LYS A 91 -28.98 -0.37 0.67
N LYS A 92 -27.77 -0.01 1.11
CA LYS A 92 -26.93 1.11 0.62
C LYS A 92 -26.46 0.87 -0.83
N PRO A 93 -26.18 1.92 -1.62
CA PRO A 93 -25.21 1.82 -2.71
C PRO A 93 -23.80 1.67 -2.11
N LYS A 94 -23.07 0.62 -2.49
CA LYS A 94 -21.69 0.36 -2.05
C LYS A 94 -20.77 1.13 -3.02
N LEU A 95 -20.20 2.25 -2.57
CA LEU A 95 -19.06 2.89 -3.27
C LEU A 95 -17.87 1.90 -3.30
N GLU A 96 -17.04 2.04 -4.34
CA GLU A 96 -16.05 1.06 -4.86
C GLU A 96 -15.48 0.10 -3.82
N PRO A 97 -15.42 -1.20 -4.14
CA PRO A 97 -15.39 -2.19 -3.11
C PRO A 97 -13.99 -2.33 -2.47
N THR A 98 -13.95 -2.37 -1.13
CA THR A 98 -12.72 -2.35 -0.30
C THR A 98 -11.87 -3.62 -0.42
N LYS A 99 -10.53 -3.45 -0.38
CA LYS A 99 -9.36 -4.37 -0.15
C LYS A 99 -9.37 -5.79 -0.75
N HIS A 100 -10.53 -6.42 -0.91
CA HIS A 100 -10.69 -7.82 -1.28
C HIS A 100 -11.56 -8.05 -2.52
N ASP A 101 -12.19 -7.00 -3.05
CA ASP A 101 -13.16 -7.10 -4.14
C ASP A 101 -12.61 -6.64 -5.51
N LEU A 102 -11.46 -5.95 -5.58
CA LEU A 102 -10.80 -5.56 -6.84
C LEU A 102 -9.51 -6.37 -7.04
N ASP A 103 -9.50 -7.24 -8.05
CA ASP A 103 -8.27 -7.87 -8.52
C ASP A 103 -7.55 -6.93 -9.49
N TYR A 104 -6.67 -6.10 -8.95
CA TYR A 104 -5.82 -5.17 -9.70
C TYR A 104 -5.01 -5.86 -10.79
N SER A 105 -4.75 -7.16 -10.64
CA SER A 105 -3.98 -7.94 -11.60
C SER A 105 -4.78 -8.25 -12.85
N SER A 106 -6.11 -8.12 -12.82
CA SER A 106 -7.00 -8.44 -13.95
C SER A 106 -7.52 -7.21 -14.71
N MET A 107 -7.33 -6.00 -14.19
CA MET A 107 -7.76 -4.76 -14.87
C MET A 107 -6.62 -4.19 -15.73
N ALA A 108 -6.97 -3.61 -16.88
CA ALA A 108 -6.01 -2.80 -17.63
C ALA A 108 -5.61 -1.57 -16.81
N ALA A 109 -4.36 -1.11 -16.99
CA ALA A 109 -3.83 0.03 -16.25
C ALA A 109 -4.70 1.28 -16.38
N ASP A 110 -5.17 1.58 -17.60
CA ASP A 110 -5.97 2.78 -17.89
C ASP A 110 -7.36 2.71 -17.23
N ASP A 111 -8.02 1.54 -17.25
CA ASP A 111 -9.33 1.35 -16.62
C ASP A 111 -9.26 1.57 -15.09
N LEU A 112 -8.16 1.10 -14.48
CA LEU A 112 -7.91 1.32 -13.06
C LEU A 112 -7.76 2.80 -12.75
N GLU A 113 -6.95 3.54 -13.53
CA GLU A 113 -6.74 4.96 -13.29
C GLU A 113 -8.01 5.79 -13.54
N ALA A 114 -8.81 5.43 -14.55
CA ALA A 114 -10.11 6.04 -14.82
C ALA A 114 -11.10 5.82 -13.65
N SER A 115 -11.12 4.62 -13.05
CA SER A 115 -11.98 4.33 -11.89
C SER A 115 -11.63 5.18 -10.65
N LEU A 116 -10.39 5.68 -10.59
CA LEU A 116 -9.85 6.47 -9.49
C LEU A 116 -9.98 7.99 -9.70
N GLU A 117 -10.56 8.42 -10.82
CA GLU A 117 -10.77 9.84 -11.12
C GLU A 117 -11.63 10.51 -10.03
N LEU A 118 -11.28 11.78 -9.75
CA LEU A 118 -11.94 12.62 -8.76
C LEU A 118 -12.80 13.68 -9.47
N PRO A 119 -13.95 14.07 -8.89
CA PRO A 119 -14.78 15.12 -9.46
C PRO A 119 -14.00 16.44 -9.54
N LEU A 120 -14.30 17.26 -10.55
CA LEU A 120 -13.66 18.55 -10.77
C LEU A 120 -14.70 19.57 -11.23
N VAL A 121 -14.62 20.78 -10.68
CA VAL A 121 -15.42 21.94 -11.09
C VAL A 121 -14.45 23.10 -11.28
N GLU A 122 -14.48 23.79 -12.41
CA GLU A 122 -13.53 24.87 -12.74
C GLU A 122 -14.17 26.28 -12.73
N ASP A 123 -15.48 26.37 -12.47
CA ASP A 123 -16.20 27.64 -12.37
C ASP A 123 -15.76 28.44 -11.13
N GLU A 124 -14.90 29.45 -11.35
CA GLU A 124 -14.33 30.28 -10.28
C GLU A 124 -15.42 31.03 -9.47
N ALA A 125 -16.52 31.45 -10.09
CA ALA A 125 -17.58 32.19 -9.40
C ALA A 125 -18.34 31.27 -8.44
N LEU A 126 -18.71 30.08 -8.90
CA LEU A 126 -19.34 29.05 -8.08
C LEU A 126 -18.42 28.59 -6.94
N ILE A 127 -17.14 28.38 -7.23
CA ILE A 127 -16.15 28.02 -6.22
C ILE A 127 -16.07 29.11 -5.15
N ARG A 128 -16.00 30.39 -5.54
CA ARG A 128 -15.82 31.50 -4.59
C ARG A 128 -16.96 31.66 -3.60
N ASP A 129 -18.20 31.37 -4.01
CA ASP A 129 -19.39 31.42 -3.16
C ASP A 129 -19.55 30.19 -2.25
N THR A 130 -18.76 29.13 -2.48
CA THR A 130 -18.91 27.88 -1.75
C THR A 130 -18.18 27.89 -0.41
N THR A 131 -18.90 27.44 0.63
CA THR A 131 -18.34 27.10 1.94
C THR A 131 -18.55 25.61 2.20
N VAL A 132 -17.52 24.94 2.70
CA VAL A 132 -17.57 23.50 3.06
C VAL A 132 -17.21 23.29 4.52
N VAL A 133 -17.67 22.18 5.10
CA VAL A 133 -17.36 21.74 6.45
C VAL A 133 -16.56 20.44 6.35
N THR A 134 -15.33 20.47 6.85
CA THR A 134 -14.39 19.34 6.73
C THR A 134 -13.43 19.24 7.90
N ASN A 135 -12.77 18.09 8.01
CA ASN A 135 -11.65 17.88 8.93
C ASN A 135 -10.34 18.34 8.29
N ARG A 136 -9.31 18.54 9.12
CA ARG A 136 -7.96 18.88 8.67
C ARG A 136 -7.32 17.81 7.76
N ALA A 137 -7.47 16.53 8.09
CA ALA A 137 -6.86 15.41 7.36
C ALA A 137 -7.31 15.28 5.90
N PRO A 138 -8.61 15.24 5.56
CA PRO A 138 -9.05 15.16 4.16
C PRO A 138 -8.68 16.42 3.36
N LEU A 139 -8.58 17.59 4.01
CA LEU A 139 -8.08 18.79 3.35
C LEU A 139 -6.58 18.67 2.98
N VAL A 140 -5.73 18.14 3.87
CA VAL A 140 -4.33 17.83 3.52
C VAL A 140 -4.26 16.84 2.36
N LEU A 141 -5.11 15.81 2.39
CA LEU A 141 -5.19 14.80 1.34
C LEU A 141 -5.47 15.45 -0.03
N ALA A 142 -6.49 16.31 -0.10
CA ALA A 142 -6.85 17.02 -1.33
C ALA A 142 -5.72 17.94 -1.83
N PHE A 143 -5.09 18.70 -0.93
CA PHE A 143 -3.93 19.55 -1.24
C PHE A 143 -2.78 18.74 -1.86
N ALA A 144 -2.44 17.61 -1.24
CA ALA A 144 -1.34 16.77 -1.71
C ALA A 144 -1.65 16.14 -3.08
N VAL A 145 -2.88 15.67 -3.32
CA VAL A 145 -3.25 15.09 -4.62
C VAL A 145 -3.12 16.11 -5.75
N GLU A 146 -3.63 17.33 -5.59
CA GLU A 146 -3.53 18.37 -6.63
C GLU A 146 -2.10 18.92 -6.78
N LEU A 147 -1.35 19.03 -5.69
CA LEU A 147 0.06 19.42 -5.74
C LEU A 147 0.91 18.40 -6.51
N LEU A 148 0.68 17.10 -6.26
CA LEU A 148 1.41 16.01 -6.90
C LEU A 148 1.15 15.96 -8.42
N ARG A 149 0.00 16.44 -8.90
CA ARG A 149 -0.25 16.56 -10.35
C ARG A 149 0.78 17.44 -11.06
N VAL A 150 1.23 18.51 -10.43
CA VAL A 150 2.20 19.46 -11.00
C VAL A 150 3.63 19.12 -10.61
N THR A 151 3.85 18.73 -9.36
CA THR A 151 5.20 18.42 -8.86
C THR A 151 5.71 17.06 -9.36
N MET A 152 4.82 16.10 -9.59
CA MET A 152 5.13 14.73 -10.02
C MET A 152 4.16 14.26 -11.12
N PRO A 153 4.17 14.92 -12.30
CA PRO A 153 3.23 14.61 -13.39
C PRO A 153 3.33 13.17 -13.88
N GLU A 154 4.50 12.54 -13.75
CA GLU A 154 4.75 11.13 -14.09
C GLU A 154 3.95 10.14 -13.21
N GLN A 155 3.48 10.58 -12.05
CA GLN A 155 2.70 9.74 -11.15
C GLN A 155 1.24 9.72 -11.62
N PRO A 156 0.64 8.55 -11.88
CA PRO A 156 -0.78 8.44 -12.22
C PRO A 156 -1.69 8.77 -11.01
N PRO A 157 -3.00 8.97 -11.21
CA PRO A 157 -3.96 9.28 -10.14
C PRO A 157 -3.85 8.36 -8.92
N SER A 158 -3.72 7.05 -9.13
CA SER A 158 -3.55 6.06 -8.06
C SER A 158 -2.29 6.30 -7.21
N SER A 159 -1.17 6.59 -7.84
CA SER A 159 0.10 6.84 -7.16
C SER A 159 0.03 8.16 -6.38
N ARG A 160 -0.60 9.20 -6.94
CA ARG A 160 -0.84 10.47 -6.22
C ARG A 160 -1.71 10.26 -4.98
N LEU A 161 -2.81 9.52 -5.09
CA LEU A 161 -3.69 9.18 -3.96
C LEU A 161 -2.96 8.38 -2.88
N SER A 162 -2.12 7.42 -3.28
CA SER A 162 -1.32 6.61 -2.35
C SER A 162 -0.29 7.44 -1.59
N LEU A 163 0.49 8.27 -2.30
CA LEU A 163 1.48 9.16 -1.70
C LEU A 163 0.83 10.17 -0.75
N ALA A 164 -0.29 10.77 -1.17
CA ALA A 164 -1.04 11.72 -0.37
C ALA A 164 -1.61 11.06 0.90
N GLN A 165 -2.07 9.81 0.82
CA GLN A 165 -2.52 9.05 1.99
C GLN A 165 -1.37 8.75 2.96
N ALA A 166 -0.19 8.42 2.44
CA ALA A 166 1.01 8.20 3.25
C ALA A 166 1.40 9.46 4.03
N LEU A 167 1.35 10.62 3.36
CA LEU A 167 1.56 11.93 3.99
C LEU A 167 0.57 12.18 5.13
N VAL A 168 -0.73 11.95 4.87
CA VAL A 168 -1.79 12.17 5.87
C VAL A 168 -1.61 11.23 7.07
N SER A 169 -1.30 9.96 6.82
CA SER A 169 -1.02 8.97 7.87
C SER A 169 0.16 9.39 8.74
N ALA A 170 1.28 9.76 8.12
CA ALA A 170 2.49 10.21 8.82
C ALA A 170 2.25 11.49 9.66
N ASN A 171 1.52 12.47 9.09
CA ASN A 171 1.20 13.72 9.77
C ASN A 171 0.20 13.53 10.90
N SER A 172 -0.85 12.73 10.68
CA SER A 172 -1.85 12.37 11.68
C SER A 172 -1.16 11.74 12.88
N ARG A 173 -0.32 10.72 12.68
CA ARG A 173 0.37 10.04 13.77
C ARG A 173 1.36 10.93 14.51
N SER A 174 2.19 11.69 13.80
CA SER A 174 3.09 12.68 14.43
C SER A 174 2.30 13.64 15.32
N LYS A 175 1.10 14.03 14.88
CA LYS A 175 0.20 14.86 15.68
C LYS A 175 -0.40 14.11 16.86
N ALA A 176 -0.91 12.88 16.68
CA ALA A 176 -1.49 12.04 17.74
C ALA A 176 -0.51 11.80 18.89
N VAL A 177 0.77 11.52 18.57
CA VAL A 177 1.85 11.38 19.55
C VAL A 177 2.11 12.72 20.26
N SER A 178 2.19 13.83 19.51
CA SER A 178 2.45 15.16 20.10
C SER A 178 1.37 15.63 21.09
N ILE A 179 0.13 15.16 20.94
CA ILE A 179 -0.99 15.52 21.81
C ILE A 179 -1.33 14.42 22.84
N GLY A 180 -0.52 13.36 22.90
CA GLY A 180 -0.66 12.28 23.88
C GLY A 180 -1.81 11.31 23.64
N ILE A 181 -2.39 11.25 22.43
CA ILE A 181 -3.42 10.26 22.07
C ILE A 181 -2.77 8.91 21.80
N GLU A 182 -1.63 8.91 21.10
CA GLU A 182 -0.87 7.71 20.78
C GLU A 182 0.49 7.71 21.48
N LYS A 183 0.97 6.52 21.82
CA LYS A 183 2.33 6.35 22.34
C LYS A 183 3.32 6.34 21.17
N PRO A 184 4.55 6.84 21.37
CA PRO A 184 5.60 6.66 20.39
C PRO A 184 5.90 5.16 20.21
N GLY A 185 6.16 4.72 18.98
CA GLY A 185 6.39 3.31 18.63
C GLY A 185 5.27 2.68 17.80
N GLY A 186 5.43 1.40 17.43
CA GLY A 186 4.46 0.65 16.62
C GLY A 186 4.64 0.78 15.10
N GLU A 187 5.71 1.41 14.63
CA GLU A 187 6.08 1.41 13.20
C GLU A 187 6.87 0.16 12.83
N VAL A 188 6.59 -0.37 11.66
CA VAL A 188 7.51 -1.25 10.94
C VAL A 188 8.76 -0.43 10.60
N PRO A 189 9.95 -0.84 11.06
CA PRO A 189 11.19 -0.14 10.73
C PRO A 189 11.35 -0.04 9.22
N VAL A 190 11.52 1.18 8.71
CA VAL A 190 11.84 1.39 7.31
C VAL A 190 13.29 0.94 7.10
N ALA A 191 13.49 -0.06 6.25
CA ALA A 191 14.80 -0.60 5.95
C ALA A 191 15.77 0.51 5.49
N GLU A 192 17.04 0.39 5.90
CA GLU A 192 18.06 1.35 5.51
C GLU A 192 18.22 1.37 3.98
N GLY A 193 18.14 2.56 3.38
CA GLY A 193 18.22 2.73 1.92
C GLY A 193 16.87 2.67 1.19
N GLN A 194 15.75 2.40 1.87
CA GLN A 194 14.42 2.45 1.25
C GLN A 194 14.22 3.79 0.50
N PRO A 195 13.83 3.77 -0.79
CA PRO A 195 13.62 4.99 -1.53
C PRO A 195 12.56 5.86 -0.86
N LYS A 196 12.81 7.17 -0.84
CA LYS A 196 11.86 8.14 -0.31
C LYS A 196 11.61 9.24 -1.30
N VAL A 197 10.39 9.77 -1.26
CA VAL A 197 9.98 10.92 -2.05
C VAL A 197 9.49 12.00 -1.09
N ARG A 198 9.82 13.26 -1.37
CA ARG A 198 9.36 14.39 -0.56
C ARG A 198 8.01 14.88 -1.06
N VAL A 199 7.02 14.95 -0.16
CA VAL A 199 5.69 15.49 -0.42
C VAL A 199 5.31 16.45 0.71
N MET A 200 5.00 17.70 0.37
CA MET A 200 4.71 18.81 1.28
C MET A 200 5.73 18.91 2.43
N GLY A 201 7.02 18.82 2.13
CA GLY A 201 8.10 18.88 3.12
C GLY A 201 8.33 17.62 3.95
N ARG A 202 7.58 16.54 3.75
CA ARG A 202 7.75 15.26 4.47
C ARG A 202 8.38 14.19 3.57
N GLU A 203 9.34 13.43 4.08
CA GLU A 203 9.85 12.25 3.39
C GLU A 203 8.90 11.06 3.55
N ILE A 204 8.43 10.53 2.44
CA ILE A 204 7.54 9.38 2.37
C ILE A 204 8.33 8.19 1.82
N PRO A 205 8.40 7.04 2.54
CA PRO A 205 8.98 5.82 1.99
C PRO A 205 8.10 5.29 0.87
N VAL A 206 8.71 4.93 -0.26
CA VAL A 206 7.97 4.52 -1.47
C VAL A 206 8.43 3.18 -2.03
N LEU A 207 7.54 2.53 -2.75
CA LEU A 207 7.81 1.30 -3.50
C LEU A 207 7.51 1.50 -4.98
N LYS A 208 8.45 1.16 -5.87
CA LYS A 208 8.26 1.20 -7.32
C LYS A 208 7.15 0.23 -7.75
N ARG A 209 6.27 0.67 -8.65
CA ARG A 209 5.30 -0.19 -9.34
C ARG A 209 6.04 -0.98 -10.43
N GLY A 210 6.05 -2.32 -10.33
CA GLY A 210 6.60 -3.18 -11.39
C GLY A 210 5.73 -3.13 -12.65
N ASP A 211 6.36 -3.12 -13.82
CA ASP A 211 5.76 -3.23 -15.16
C ASP A 211 4.55 -2.31 -15.44
N TYR A 212 4.56 -1.11 -14.86
CA TYR A 212 3.50 -0.13 -15.03
C TYR A 212 3.95 1.02 -15.94
N THR A 213 3.32 1.14 -17.11
CA THR A 213 3.56 2.21 -18.08
C THR A 213 2.33 3.12 -18.16
N TRP A 214 2.45 4.36 -17.71
CA TRP A 214 1.41 5.39 -17.78
C TRP A 214 1.65 6.30 -18.98
N SER A 215 0.66 6.37 -19.88
CA SER A 215 0.70 7.16 -21.12
C SER A 215 0.53 8.67 -20.92
N GLY A 216 0.11 9.10 -19.72
CA GLY A 216 -0.11 10.52 -19.40
C GLY A 216 1.13 11.26 -18.89
N ALA A 217 2.32 10.66 -18.96
CA ALA A 217 3.58 11.41 -18.83
C ALA A 217 3.81 12.21 -20.12
N PRO A 218 4.25 13.48 -20.07
CA PRO A 218 4.56 14.22 -21.28
C PRO A 218 5.54 13.41 -22.14
N GLU A 219 5.23 13.25 -23.42
CA GLU A 219 6.11 12.57 -24.37
C GLU A 219 7.52 13.17 -24.31
N LYS A 220 8.53 12.31 -24.32
CA LYS A 220 9.93 12.73 -24.40
C LYS A 220 10.16 13.47 -25.71
N ASN A 221 10.09 14.80 -25.70
CA ASN A 221 10.89 15.58 -26.64
C ASN A 221 12.36 15.43 -26.20
N THR A 222 13.08 14.59 -26.93
CA THR A 222 14.54 14.57 -26.92
C THR A 222 15.06 15.86 -27.56
N ASP A 223 14.98 16.97 -26.84
CA ASP A 223 15.78 18.15 -27.15
C ASP A 223 16.80 18.33 -26.05
N SER A 224 18.05 18.04 -26.42
CA SER A 224 19.24 18.37 -25.67
C SER A 224 19.33 19.89 -25.49
N SER A 225 18.82 20.40 -24.39
CA SER A 225 19.22 21.69 -23.86
C SER A 225 19.73 21.49 -22.43
N THR A 226 21.05 21.56 -22.33
CA THR A 226 21.81 21.67 -21.10
C THR A 226 21.42 22.97 -20.40
N ASP A 227 20.63 22.87 -19.34
CA ASP A 227 20.58 23.91 -18.30
C ASP A 227 20.85 23.27 -16.93
N GLY A 228 21.97 23.68 -16.36
CA GLY A 228 22.52 23.20 -15.10
C GLY A 228 21.67 23.65 -13.93
N ALA A 229 20.70 22.81 -13.54
CA ALA A 229 20.16 22.83 -12.19
C ALA A 229 20.97 21.85 -11.35
N SER A 230 21.69 22.36 -10.35
CA SER A 230 22.36 21.59 -9.30
C SER A 230 21.30 20.90 -8.42
N VAL A 231 20.73 19.81 -8.95
CA VAL A 231 19.96 18.87 -8.16
C VAL A 231 20.95 18.23 -7.19
N SER A 232 20.76 18.49 -5.90
CA SER A 232 21.41 17.74 -4.83
C SER A 232 21.06 16.27 -5.00
N HIS A 233 21.89 15.54 -5.74
CA HIS A 233 21.87 14.10 -5.80
C HIS A 233 22.13 13.64 -4.36
N GLY A 234 21.07 13.26 -3.65
CA GLY A 234 21.24 12.42 -2.47
C GLY A 234 22.05 11.22 -2.94
N SER A 235 23.28 11.08 -2.44
CA SER A 235 24.19 10.00 -2.75
C SER A 235 23.40 8.69 -2.85
N GLN A 236 23.32 8.09 -4.04
CA GLN A 236 22.77 6.76 -4.19
C GLN A 236 23.64 5.84 -3.33
N LYS A 237 23.13 5.40 -2.18
CA LYS A 237 23.84 4.49 -1.29
C LYS A 237 24.18 3.23 -2.08
N THR A 238 25.48 2.96 -2.20
CA THR A 238 26.00 1.78 -2.89
C THR A 238 25.58 0.48 -2.19
N TRP A 239 25.40 0.54 -0.88
CA TRP A 239 25.04 -0.58 -0.02
C TRP A 239 23.64 -0.42 0.56
N THR A 240 22.90 -1.53 0.60
CA THR A 240 21.62 -1.66 1.30
C THR A 240 21.75 -2.71 2.40
N ALA A 241 21.35 -2.37 3.62
CA ALA A 241 21.49 -3.25 4.78
C ALA A 241 20.18 -3.94 5.15
N SER A 242 20.26 -5.15 5.71
CA SER A 242 19.13 -5.83 6.37
C SER A 242 18.81 -5.20 7.71
N SER A 243 17.64 -5.54 8.25
CA SER A 243 17.39 -5.44 9.68
C SER A 243 18.43 -6.24 10.49
N THR A 244 18.79 -5.73 11.67
CA THR A 244 19.71 -6.40 12.59
C THR A 244 18.96 -7.46 13.39
N LEU A 245 19.37 -8.72 13.27
CA LEU A 245 18.78 -9.83 14.01
C LEU A 245 19.70 -10.24 15.15
N THR A 246 19.16 -10.31 16.37
CA THR A 246 19.91 -10.76 17.55
C THR A 246 19.26 -12.00 18.16
N SER A 247 20.04 -13.05 18.39
CA SER A 247 19.62 -14.27 19.06
C SER A 247 20.74 -14.81 19.94
N ARG A 248 20.44 -15.10 21.22
CA ARG A 248 21.40 -15.60 22.22
C ARG A 248 22.73 -14.84 22.20
N ALA A 249 22.65 -13.51 22.27
CA ALA A 249 23.76 -12.54 22.19
C ALA A 249 24.58 -12.55 20.88
N SER A 250 24.26 -13.41 19.91
CA SER A 250 24.81 -13.34 18.57
C SER A 250 23.99 -12.37 17.72
N THR A 251 24.67 -11.51 16.97
CA THR A 251 24.05 -10.47 16.15
C THR A 251 24.42 -10.67 14.68
N PHE A 252 23.45 -10.47 13.79
CA PHE A 252 23.56 -10.68 12.35
C PHE A 252 23.08 -9.44 11.60
N VAL A 253 23.80 -9.08 10.53
CA VAL A 253 23.39 -8.07 9.56
C VAL A 253 23.96 -8.44 8.20
N ALA A 254 23.17 -8.27 7.14
CA ALA A 254 23.63 -8.44 5.77
C ALA A 254 23.64 -7.11 5.02
N HIS A 255 24.58 -6.94 4.10
CA HIS A 255 24.70 -5.80 3.21
C HIS A 255 24.73 -6.30 1.77
N ALA A 256 23.96 -5.68 0.88
CA ALA A 256 23.92 -6.00 -0.55
C ALA A 256 24.24 -4.77 -1.41
N ALA A 257 25.01 -4.97 -2.47
CA ALA A 257 25.38 -3.92 -3.44
C ALA A 257 25.29 -4.44 -4.88
N SER A 258 24.86 -3.55 -5.79
CA SER A 258 24.94 -3.81 -7.23
C SER A 258 26.39 -3.82 -7.70
N VAL A 259 26.72 -4.73 -8.61
CA VAL A 259 28.06 -4.90 -9.16
C VAL A 259 27.99 -4.59 -10.65
N SER A 260 28.77 -3.61 -11.11
CA SER A 260 28.79 -3.20 -12.52
C SER A 260 29.89 -3.87 -13.35
N ASN A 261 30.92 -4.42 -12.70
CA ASN A 261 32.00 -5.17 -13.33
C ASN A 261 32.65 -6.15 -12.35
N ALA A 262 33.28 -7.20 -12.88
CA ALA A 262 33.86 -8.28 -12.07
C ALA A 262 35.00 -7.83 -11.13
N GLY A 263 35.69 -6.73 -11.46
CA GLY A 263 36.81 -6.18 -10.68
C GLY A 263 36.41 -5.26 -9.52
N SER A 264 35.13 -4.89 -9.40
CA SER A 264 34.68 -3.87 -8.44
C SER A 264 34.59 -4.35 -6.99
N ARG A 265 34.60 -5.67 -6.73
CA ARG A 265 34.44 -6.26 -5.39
C ARG A 265 35.40 -5.69 -4.33
N PRO A 266 36.73 -5.64 -4.54
CA PRO A 266 37.65 -5.14 -3.50
C PRO A 266 37.39 -3.67 -3.14
N GLY A 267 37.02 -2.85 -4.14
CA GLY A 267 36.65 -1.45 -3.93
C GLY A 267 35.36 -1.32 -3.12
N LEU A 268 34.34 -2.10 -3.49
CA LEU A 268 33.05 -2.13 -2.78
C LEU A 268 33.21 -2.56 -1.32
N ILE A 269 33.98 -3.61 -1.04
CA ILE A 269 34.22 -4.07 0.34
C ILE A 269 34.96 -3.00 1.15
N ARG A 270 36.00 -2.37 0.57
CA ARG A 270 36.70 -1.26 1.25
C ARG A 270 35.76 -0.11 1.56
N GLN A 271 34.89 0.24 0.62
CA GLN A 271 33.87 1.27 0.81
C GLN A 271 32.92 0.90 1.95
N LEU A 272 32.44 -0.35 2.00
CA LEU A 272 31.55 -0.82 3.07
C LEU A 272 32.21 -0.68 4.46
N MET A 273 33.45 -1.13 4.62
CA MET A 273 34.17 -1.02 5.90
C MET A 273 34.42 0.45 6.29
N THR A 274 34.62 1.33 5.30
CA THR A 274 34.78 2.77 5.57
C THR A 274 33.46 3.41 6.01
N GLU A 275 32.35 3.05 5.37
CA GLU A 275 31.01 3.55 5.72
C GLU A 275 30.51 2.98 7.05
N ARG A 276 30.92 1.75 7.38
CA ARG A 276 30.52 1.00 8.58
C ARG A 276 31.74 0.38 9.29
N PRO A 277 32.53 1.19 10.02
CA PRO A 277 33.71 0.71 10.75
C PRO A 277 33.38 -0.34 11.83
N ASP A 278 32.13 -0.38 12.30
CA ASP A 278 31.64 -1.37 13.26
C ASP A 278 31.80 -2.81 12.75
N LEU A 279 31.72 -3.03 11.44
CA LEU A 279 31.85 -4.36 10.83
C LEU A 279 33.26 -4.97 11.01
N GLU A 280 34.29 -4.14 11.19
CA GLU A 280 35.66 -4.62 11.43
C GLU A 280 35.81 -5.34 12.79
N THR A 281 34.92 -5.05 13.73
CA THR A 281 34.89 -5.69 15.06
C THR A 281 34.18 -7.04 15.06
N ALA A 282 33.56 -7.42 13.94
CA ALA A 282 32.76 -8.63 13.84
C ALA A 282 33.61 -9.89 13.90
N SER A 283 33.01 -10.97 14.37
CA SER A 283 33.67 -12.27 14.40
C SER A 283 33.84 -12.85 13.01
N HIS A 284 32.87 -12.59 12.11
CA HIS A 284 32.86 -13.07 10.74
C HIS A 284 32.23 -12.03 9.81
N ASN A 285 32.86 -11.80 8.65
CA ASN A 285 32.40 -11.02 7.52
C ASN A 285 32.45 -11.87 6.25
N ALA A 286 31.56 -12.85 6.17
CA ALA A 286 31.44 -13.72 5.00
C ALA A 286 30.87 -12.94 3.80
N TRP A 287 31.23 -13.32 2.57
CA TRP A 287 30.65 -12.69 1.38
C TRP A 287 30.41 -13.66 0.23
N ALA A 288 29.48 -13.31 -0.65
CA ALA A 288 29.16 -14.02 -1.87
C ALA A 288 28.83 -13.03 -3.00
N ILE A 289 29.26 -13.35 -4.22
CA ILE A 289 29.03 -12.52 -5.40
C ILE A 289 28.61 -13.37 -6.59
N ARG A 290 27.62 -12.89 -7.35
CA ARG A 290 27.23 -13.46 -8.64
C ARG A 290 27.28 -12.36 -9.69
N THR A 291 28.00 -12.58 -10.79
CA THR A 291 28.17 -11.59 -11.87
C THR A 291 27.95 -12.20 -13.24
N SER A 292 27.25 -11.46 -14.09
CA SER A 292 26.94 -11.79 -15.48
C SER A 292 27.02 -10.50 -16.29
N PHE A 293 28.14 -10.30 -16.99
CA PHE A 293 28.39 -9.10 -17.79
C PHE A 293 28.55 -9.46 -19.27
N GLY A 294 28.06 -8.58 -20.14
CA GLY A 294 28.03 -8.78 -21.59
C GLY A 294 26.97 -9.80 -22.05
N ASN A 295 27.07 -10.25 -23.29
CA ASN A 295 26.14 -11.22 -23.89
C ASN A 295 26.45 -12.69 -23.51
N SER A 296 27.31 -12.91 -22.51
CA SER A 296 27.66 -14.26 -22.09
C SER A 296 26.56 -14.86 -21.20
N PRO A 297 26.08 -16.09 -21.48
CA PRO A 297 25.13 -16.78 -20.61
C PRO A 297 25.78 -17.31 -19.32
N LEU A 298 27.09 -17.14 -19.14
CA LEU A 298 27.83 -17.68 -17.99
C LEU A 298 27.80 -16.72 -16.80
N VAL A 299 27.17 -17.16 -15.70
CA VAL A 299 27.20 -16.44 -14.42
C VAL A 299 28.42 -16.88 -13.62
N GLN A 300 29.37 -15.96 -13.42
CA GLN A 300 30.52 -16.17 -12.54
C GLN A 300 30.10 -16.04 -11.07
N GLN A 301 30.66 -16.88 -10.21
CA GLN A 301 30.32 -16.93 -8.78
C GLN A 301 31.60 -17.03 -7.95
N ALA A 302 31.67 -16.28 -6.85
CA ALA A 302 32.74 -16.40 -5.87
C ALA A 302 32.18 -16.17 -4.47
N SER A 303 32.82 -16.75 -3.46
CA SER A 303 32.41 -16.58 -2.07
C SER A 303 33.59 -16.75 -1.11
N PHE A 304 33.41 -16.28 0.12
CA PHE A 304 34.36 -16.42 1.21
C PHE A 304 33.60 -16.56 2.53
N ASP A 305 34.01 -17.52 3.35
CA ASP A 305 33.31 -17.91 4.57
C ASP A 305 33.75 -17.13 5.82
N ASP A 306 34.94 -16.54 5.79
CA ASP A 306 35.55 -15.82 6.92
C ASP A 306 35.45 -16.55 8.28
N GLY A 307 35.78 -17.84 8.31
CA GLY A 307 35.71 -18.68 9.51
C GLY A 307 34.31 -19.24 9.85
N GLU A 308 33.25 -18.75 9.21
CA GLU A 308 31.91 -19.33 9.29
C GLU A 308 31.72 -20.39 8.19
N THR A 309 32.22 -21.60 8.43
CA THR A 309 32.29 -22.67 7.42
C THR A 309 30.93 -22.93 6.75
N GLY A 310 30.90 -22.84 5.41
CA GLY A 310 29.73 -23.07 4.56
C GLY A 310 28.89 -21.82 4.28
N CYS A 311 29.16 -20.68 4.92
CA CYS A 311 28.35 -19.47 4.80
C CYS A 311 28.35 -18.87 3.38
N GLY A 312 29.51 -18.84 2.71
CA GLY A 312 29.64 -18.34 1.35
C GLY A 312 28.84 -19.17 0.34
N LYS A 313 28.92 -20.50 0.45
CA LYS A 313 28.13 -21.43 -0.38
C LYS A 313 26.63 -21.26 -0.12
N PHE A 314 26.23 -21.14 1.14
CA PHE A 314 24.84 -20.91 1.54
C PHE A 314 24.27 -19.63 0.92
N MET A 315 25.01 -18.51 0.97
CA MET A 315 24.59 -17.26 0.32
C MET A 315 24.48 -17.39 -1.20
N LEU A 316 25.41 -18.09 -1.86
CA LEU A 316 25.34 -18.34 -3.30
C LEU A 316 24.10 -19.16 -3.69
N GLU A 317 23.68 -20.10 -2.86
CA GLU A 317 22.46 -20.89 -3.06
C GLU A 317 21.21 -20.01 -2.98
N ILE A 318 21.09 -19.17 -1.95
CA ILE A 318 19.99 -18.18 -1.84
C ILE A 318 19.93 -17.29 -3.07
N MET A 319 21.07 -16.73 -3.49
CA MET A 319 21.12 -15.85 -4.66
C MET A 319 20.76 -16.58 -5.96
N ARG A 320 21.04 -17.88 -6.06
CA ARG A 320 20.71 -18.72 -7.22
C ARG A 320 19.22 -19.02 -7.28
N GLU A 321 18.63 -19.43 -6.16
CA GLU A 321 17.19 -19.69 -6.03
C GLU A 321 16.37 -18.43 -6.33
N ALA A 322 16.84 -17.27 -5.88
CA ALA A 322 16.23 -15.98 -6.17
C ALA A 322 16.52 -15.43 -7.59
N ASN A 323 17.34 -16.15 -8.37
CA ASN A 323 17.85 -15.74 -9.70
C ASN A 323 18.48 -14.34 -9.72
N ILE A 324 19.25 -13.98 -8.69
CA ILE A 324 19.88 -12.66 -8.54
C ILE A 324 21.32 -12.69 -9.09
N THR A 325 21.58 -11.86 -10.09
CA THR A 325 22.91 -11.66 -10.69
C THR A 325 23.38 -10.21 -10.50
N ASN A 326 24.65 -9.94 -10.84
CA ASN A 326 25.29 -8.63 -10.71
C ASN A 326 25.15 -8.01 -9.31
N THR A 327 25.30 -8.84 -8.29
CA THR A 327 25.09 -8.45 -6.88
C THR A 327 26.16 -9.07 -6.00
N LEU A 328 26.65 -8.29 -5.04
CA LEU A 328 27.55 -8.69 -3.95
C LEU A 328 26.78 -8.63 -2.64
N VAL A 329 26.89 -9.67 -1.82
CA VAL A 329 26.33 -9.72 -0.46
C VAL A 329 27.47 -9.96 0.54
N VAL A 330 27.46 -9.21 1.63
CA VAL A 330 28.33 -9.38 2.79
C VAL A 330 27.45 -9.66 4.00
N LEU A 331 27.67 -10.79 4.67
CA LEU A 331 26.98 -11.17 5.89
C LEU A 331 27.95 -11.06 7.06
N THR A 332 27.59 -10.19 7.99
CA THR A 332 28.37 -9.90 9.19
C THR A 332 27.72 -10.55 10.41
N ARG A 333 28.54 -11.23 11.21
CA ARG A 333 28.14 -11.88 12.46
C ARG A 333 29.05 -11.47 13.61
N TRP A 334 28.45 -11.03 14.71
CA TRP A 334 29.10 -10.94 16.02
C TRP A 334 28.73 -12.17 16.86
N TYR A 335 29.74 -12.92 17.31
CA TYR A 335 29.53 -14.09 18.14
C TYR A 335 29.27 -13.71 19.61
N GLY A 336 28.15 -14.18 20.15
CA GLY A 336 27.71 -13.86 21.52
C GLY A 336 28.19 -14.83 22.61
N GLY A 337 29.11 -15.76 22.31
CA GLY A 337 29.56 -16.78 23.27
C GLY A 337 28.69 -18.04 23.35
N VAL A 338 27.55 -18.09 22.64
CA VAL A 338 26.63 -19.26 22.64
C VAL A 338 26.56 -19.88 21.25
N MET A 339 26.80 -21.20 21.16
CA MET A 339 26.63 -21.93 19.91
C MET A 339 25.14 -22.01 19.54
N LEU A 340 24.78 -21.45 18.38
CA LEU A 340 23.41 -21.43 17.88
C LEU A 340 23.00 -22.72 17.15
N GLY A 341 23.96 -23.56 16.75
CA GLY A 341 23.68 -24.74 15.94
C GLY A 341 22.97 -24.38 14.63
N PRO A 342 21.98 -25.17 14.18
CA PRO A 342 21.26 -24.93 12.93
C PRO A 342 20.48 -23.60 12.84
N ASP A 343 20.05 -23.03 13.98
CA ASP A 343 19.25 -21.80 14.00
C ASP A 343 19.99 -20.60 13.40
N ARG A 344 21.32 -20.62 13.41
CA ARG A 344 22.13 -19.59 12.74
C ARG A 344 21.82 -19.50 11.25
N TRP A 345 21.57 -20.62 10.58
CA TRP A 345 21.29 -20.64 9.14
C TRP A 345 19.96 -19.97 8.81
N ARG A 346 18.94 -20.15 9.67
CA ARG A 346 17.66 -19.45 9.54
C ARG A 346 17.85 -17.94 9.65
N LEU A 347 18.56 -17.47 10.68
CA LEU A 347 18.84 -16.04 10.90
C LEU A 347 19.69 -15.42 9.78
N MET A 348 20.74 -16.11 9.35
CA MET A 348 21.57 -15.72 8.22
C MET A 348 20.73 -15.61 6.93
N GLY A 349 19.88 -16.60 6.67
CA GLY A 349 18.97 -16.60 5.53
C GLY A 349 17.98 -15.44 5.56
N GLU A 350 17.40 -15.14 6.73
CA GLU A 350 16.52 -13.98 6.92
C GLU A 350 17.25 -12.66 6.62
N CYS A 351 18.44 -12.43 7.18
CA CYS A 351 19.23 -11.22 6.90
C CYS A 351 19.59 -11.11 5.41
N VAL A 352 20.09 -12.18 4.79
CA VAL A 352 20.51 -12.17 3.38
C VAL A 352 19.33 -11.89 2.46
N ASN A 353 18.19 -12.55 2.67
CA ASN A 353 16.98 -12.32 1.88
C ASN A 353 16.45 -10.89 2.06
N ASP A 354 16.47 -10.35 3.27
CA ASP A 354 16.05 -8.98 3.56
C ASP A 354 16.95 -7.95 2.85
N ALA A 355 18.28 -8.10 2.94
CA ALA A 355 19.23 -7.21 2.25
C ALA A 355 19.09 -7.27 0.72
N LEU A 356 18.97 -8.48 0.15
CA LEU A 356 18.77 -8.69 -1.29
C LEU A 356 17.44 -8.12 -1.78
N ALA A 357 16.35 -8.35 -1.03
CA ALA A 357 15.05 -7.79 -1.34
C ALA A 357 15.11 -6.26 -1.30
N SER A 358 15.79 -5.69 -0.32
CA SER A 358 15.96 -4.24 -0.16
C SER A 358 16.78 -3.64 -1.30
N GLN A 359 17.90 -4.26 -1.67
CA GLN A 359 18.73 -3.83 -2.80
C GLN A 359 17.95 -3.88 -4.12
N ARG A 360 17.10 -4.89 -4.35
CA ARG A 360 16.27 -4.93 -5.56
C ARG A 360 15.23 -3.80 -5.61
N ARG A 361 14.72 -3.38 -4.46
CA ARG A 361 13.80 -2.21 -4.37
C ARG A 361 14.52 -0.91 -4.73
N THR A 362 15.80 -0.77 -4.37
CA THR A 362 16.58 0.47 -4.55
C THR A 362 17.29 0.53 -5.89
N ALA A 363 17.84 -0.57 -6.39
CA ALA A 363 18.70 -0.60 -7.57
C ALA A 363 18.00 -0.24 -8.89
N SER A 364 16.66 -0.34 -8.95
CA SER A 364 15.86 0.06 -10.12
C SER A 364 15.11 1.39 -9.91
N PHE A 365 15.39 2.08 -8.80
CA PHE A 365 14.72 3.33 -8.47
C PHE A 365 15.49 4.53 -9.02
N VAL A 366 14.97 5.11 -10.10
CA VAL A 366 15.33 6.46 -10.54
C VAL A 366 14.16 7.37 -10.18
N ALA A 367 14.42 8.37 -9.34
CA ALA A 367 13.41 9.31 -8.90
C ALA A 367 12.83 10.05 -10.10
N GLY A 368 11.50 9.97 -10.30
CA GLY A 368 10.80 10.62 -11.40
C GLY A 368 10.66 9.80 -12.69
N GLU A 369 11.16 8.56 -12.74
CA GLU A 369 11.02 7.70 -13.95
C GLU A 369 9.93 6.62 -13.83
N ALA A 370 9.45 6.33 -12.62
CA ALA A 370 8.50 5.25 -12.39
C ALA A 370 7.37 5.67 -11.46
N ALA A 371 6.18 5.10 -11.70
CA ALA A 371 5.06 5.23 -10.79
C ALA A 371 5.37 4.52 -9.46
N VAL A 372 4.95 5.12 -8.35
CA VAL A 372 5.28 4.63 -7.00
C VAL A 372 4.07 4.51 -6.10
N TRP A 373 4.19 3.62 -5.12
CA TRP A 373 3.28 3.48 -4.00
C TRP A 373 3.86 4.08 -2.73
N GLY A 374 3.05 4.78 -1.95
CA GLY A 374 3.40 5.16 -0.58
C GLY A 374 3.35 3.95 0.33
N LEU A 375 4.44 3.67 1.05
CA LEU A 375 4.49 2.57 2.01
C LEU A 375 3.75 2.94 3.30
N ASP A 376 3.00 1.97 3.81
CA ASP A 376 2.31 2.04 5.09
C ASP A 376 3.24 1.48 6.18
N THR A 377 3.81 2.38 7.00
CA THR A 377 4.71 1.99 8.09
C THR A 377 3.98 1.42 9.30
N GLN A 378 2.64 1.34 9.28
CA GLN A 378 1.83 0.84 10.39
C GLN A 378 1.26 -0.56 10.12
N ASP A 379 1.14 -0.95 8.84
CA ASP A 379 0.61 -2.27 8.50
C ASP A 379 1.72 -3.34 8.56
N ALA A 380 1.75 -4.07 9.68
CA ALA A 380 2.63 -5.21 9.90
C ALA A 380 2.11 -6.51 9.23
N SER A 381 0.98 -6.47 8.50
CA SER A 381 0.46 -7.63 7.78
C SER A 381 1.36 -8.00 6.60
N THR A 382 2.13 -9.07 6.76
CA THR A 382 2.93 -9.72 5.71
C THR A 382 2.11 -10.32 4.56
N ALA A 383 0.78 -10.33 4.64
CA ALA A 383 -0.08 -11.16 3.79
C ALA A 383 -0.51 -10.54 2.44
N THR A 384 -0.19 -9.28 2.11
CA THR A 384 -0.77 -8.66 0.87
C THR A 384 0.10 -7.61 0.17
N SER A 385 1.39 -7.54 0.47
CA SER A 385 2.35 -6.84 -0.38
C SER A 385 3.45 -7.80 -0.77
N THR A 386 3.94 -7.70 -2.00
CA THR A 386 4.92 -8.62 -2.57
C THR A 386 6.27 -8.61 -1.84
N VAL A 387 6.50 -7.71 -0.87
CA VAL A 387 7.75 -7.64 -0.10
C VAL A 387 7.55 -6.93 1.27
N GLY A 388 6.89 -7.57 2.24
CA GLY A 388 7.09 -7.31 3.68
C GLY A 388 6.60 -5.98 4.32
N MET A 389 6.14 -4.98 3.56
CA MET A 389 5.58 -3.73 4.11
C MET A 389 4.24 -3.37 3.46
N GLY A 390 3.26 -2.89 4.23
CA GLY A 390 1.97 -2.47 3.69
C GLY A 390 2.09 -1.33 2.68
N ILE A 391 1.08 -1.20 1.82
CA ILE A 391 0.97 -0.10 0.84
C ILE A 391 -0.31 0.67 1.13
N HIS A 392 -0.23 2.00 1.11
CA HIS A 392 -1.42 2.85 1.14
C HIS A 392 -2.19 2.72 -0.18
N ARG A 393 -3.28 1.95 -0.18
CA ARG A 393 -4.13 1.73 -1.36
C ARG A 393 -4.94 3.00 -1.72
N PRO A 394 -5.06 3.34 -3.00
CA PRO A 394 -5.66 4.60 -3.44
C PRO A 394 -7.18 4.68 -3.22
N GLU A 395 -7.91 3.57 -3.19
CA GLU A 395 -9.38 3.55 -3.04
C GLU A 395 -9.80 4.07 -1.67
N ALA A 396 -9.03 3.73 -0.63
CA ALA A 396 -9.30 4.21 0.71
C ALA A 396 -9.18 5.74 0.76
N ALA A 397 -8.13 6.29 0.15
CA ALA A 397 -7.90 7.73 0.04
C ALA A 397 -9.01 8.42 -0.78
N ARG A 398 -9.34 7.85 -1.95
CA ARG A 398 -10.41 8.34 -2.82
C ARG A 398 -11.76 8.36 -2.11
N ASN A 399 -12.17 7.23 -1.53
CA ASN A 399 -13.42 7.12 -0.79
C ASN A 399 -13.45 8.06 0.42
N TYR A 400 -12.30 8.33 1.03
CA TYR A 400 -12.20 9.31 2.10
C TYR A 400 -12.49 10.73 1.60
N LEU A 401 -11.91 11.14 0.46
CA LEU A 401 -12.20 12.43 -0.17
C LEU A 401 -13.67 12.58 -0.53
N LEU A 402 -14.25 11.59 -1.23
CA LEU A 402 -15.65 11.63 -1.70
C LEU A 402 -16.68 11.80 -0.57
N ARG A 403 -16.30 11.52 0.68
CA ARG A 403 -17.20 11.53 1.85
C ARG A 403 -16.92 12.65 2.86
N SER A 404 -15.92 13.50 2.62
CA SER A 404 -15.37 14.38 3.67
C SER A 404 -15.83 15.84 3.64
N PHE A 405 -16.42 16.33 2.55
CA PHE A 405 -16.68 17.77 2.35
C PHE A 405 -18.17 18.10 2.36
N ALA A 406 -18.77 18.27 3.54
CA ALA A 406 -20.19 18.57 3.67
C ALA A 406 -20.47 20.07 3.47
N SER A 407 -21.71 20.45 3.14
CA SER A 407 -22.15 21.84 3.21
C SER A 407 -22.45 22.25 4.67
N PRO A 408 -22.36 23.55 5.04
CA PRO A 408 -22.79 24.05 6.33
C PRO A 408 -24.24 23.69 6.64
N ALA A 409 -24.56 23.52 7.92
CA ALA A 409 -25.92 23.24 8.34
C ALA A 409 -26.82 24.45 8.06
N VAL A 410 -27.95 24.23 7.38
CA VAL A 410 -28.97 25.27 7.21
C VAL A 410 -29.68 25.47 8.55
N PRO A 411 -29.86 26.72 9.05
CA PRO A 411 -30.60 26.98 10.28
C PRO A 411 -32.04 26.44 10.21
N ALA A 412 -32.57 26.07 11.37
CA ALA A 412 -33.74 25.21 11.58
C ALA A 412 -34.93 25.48 10.61
N GLY A 413 -35.32 24.45 9.86
CA GLY A 413 -36.51 24.47 8.97
C GLY A 413 -36.39 23.64 7.69
N GLY A 414 -35.18 23.22 7.30
CA GLY A 414 -34.96 22.43 6.09
C GLY A 414 -35.32 20.95 6.23
N ALA A 415 -35.92 20.36 5.19
CA ALA A 415 -36.15 18.92 5.11
C ALA A 415 -34.82 18.15 5.21
N LYS A 416 -34.79 17.06 6.00
CA LYS A 416 -33.61 16.18 6.09
C LYS A 416 -33.32 15.59 4.71
N LYS A 417 -32.15 15.91 4.15
CA LYS A 417 -31.69 15.34 2.88
C LYS A 417 -31.53 13.81 3.01
N THR A 418 -31.79 13.09 1.93
CA THR A 418 -31.51 11.66 1.86
C THR A 418 -29.99 11.42 1.90
N VAL A 419 -29.56 10.24 2.36
CA VAL A 419 -28.12 9.89 2.39
C VAL A 419 -27.49 10.01 1.01
N THR A 420 -28.18 9.57 -0.04
CA THR A 420 -27.73 9.69 -1.43
C THR A 420 -27.55 11.15 -1.84
N ALA A 421 -28.49 12.04 -1.51
CA ALA A 421 -28.38 13.46 -1.81
C ALA A 421 -27.23 14.12 -1.03
N MET A 422 -27.03 13.74 0.24
CA MET A 422 -25.90 14.22 1.04
C MET A 422 -24.55 13.76 0.49
N ASP A 423 -24.46 12.52 -0.02
CA ASP A 423 -23.22 11.99 -0.59
C ASP A 423 -22.94 12.60 -1.97
N ALA A 424 -23.96 12.85 -2.80
CA ALA A 424 -23.81 13.59 -4.05
C ALA A 424 -23.33 15.04 -3.81
N GLU A 425 -23.92 15.72 -2.82
CA GLU A 425 -23.50 17.07 -2.41
C GLU A 425 -22.04 17.12 -1.97
N LYS A 426 -21.56 16.10 -1.23
CA LYS A 426 -20.14 16.04 -0.84
C LYS A 426 -19.20 15.87 -2.03
N GLN A 427 -19.60 15.12 -3.04
CA GLN A 427 -18.80 14.93 -4.26
C GLN A 427 -18.74 16.22 -5.07
N GLU A 428 -19.85 16.95 -5.17
CA GLU A 428 -19.89 18.26 -5.82
C GLU A 428 -19.00 19.28 -5.08
N ASN A 429 -19.08 19.32 -3.74
CA ASN A 429 -18.22 20.15 -2.91
C ASN A 429 -16.74 19.78 -3.02
N LEU A 430 -16.43 18.48 -3.12
CA LEU A 430 -15.06 18.02 -3.41
C LEU A 430 -14.60 18.55 -4.78
N GLY A 431 -15.44 18.49 -5.81
CA GLY A 431 -15.11 18.99 -7.13
C GLY A 431 -14.77 20.48 -7.14
N ARG A 432 -15.55 21.29 -6.41
CA ARG A 432 -15.29 22.73 -6.21
C ARG A 432 -13.99 22.99 -5.45
N LEU A 433 -13.72 22.21 -4.40
CA LEU A 433 -12.47 22.31 -3.64
C LEU A 433 -11.26 21.97 -4.52
N LEU A 434 -11.31 20.87 -5.27
CA LEU A 434 -10.24 20.45 -6.16
C LEU A 434 -10.02 21.48 -7.27
N GLY A 435 -11.09 22.07 -7.80
CA GLY A 435 -11.04 23.24 -8.68
C GLY A 435 -10.26 24.40 -8.08
N ALA A 436 -10.63 24.82 -6.87
CA ALA A 436 -9.95 25.92 -6.17
C ALA A 436 -8.45 25.65 -6.01
N LEU A 437 -8.10 24.43 -5.58
CA LEU A 437 -6.71 24.01 -5.38
C LEU A 437 -5.95 23.97 -6.72
N ARG A 438 -6.58 23.44 -7.77
CA ARG A 438 -6.01 23.38 -9.12
C ARG A 438 -5.65 24.77 -9.63
N THR A 439 -6.59 25.71 -9.57
CA THR A 439 -6.37 27.10 -9.99
C THR A 439 -5.19 27.74 -9.25
N VAL A 440 -5.09 27.52 -7.93
CA VAL A 440 -3.96 28.04 -7.14
C VAL A 440 -2.65 27.40 -7.59
N VAL A 441 -2.56 26.06 -7.59
CA VAL A 441 -1.33 25.33 -7.91
C VAL A 441 -0.84 25.69 -9.32
N GLU A 442 -1.72 25.75 -10.32
CA GLU A 442 -1.38 26.10 -11.70
C GLU A 442 -0.91 27.55 -11.85
N SER A 443 -1.53 28.49 -11.13
CA SER A 443 -1.11 29.91 -11.18
C SER A 443 0.34 30.14 -10.73
N TRP A 444 0.87 29.23 -9.90
CA TRP A 444 2.25 29.25 -9.41
C TRP A 444 3.18 28.29 -10.17
N ALA A 445 2.66 27.33 -10.92
CA ALA A 445 3.44 26.27 -11.58
C ALA A 445 4.49 26.80 -12.57
N GLY A 446 4.19 27.89 -13.27
CA GLY A 446 5.14 28.56 -14.18
C GLY A 446 6.09 29.55 -13.49
N ALA A 447 5.89 29.84 -12.21
CA ALA A 447 6.64 30.84 -11.46
C ALA A 447 7.63 30.24 -10.46
N LEU A 448 7.33 29.05 -9.96
CA LEU A 448 8.09 28.36 -8.92
C LEU A 448 8.57 27.02 -9.46
N SER A 449 9.77 26.62 -9.07
CA SER A 449 10.21 25.24 -9.29
C SER A 449 9.31 24.26 -8.53
N LYS A 450 9.26 23.01 -8.97
CA LYS A 450 8.50 21.93 -8.30
C LYS A 450 8.81 21.83 -6.80
N ASN A 451 10.08 22.04 -6.43
CA ASN A 451 10.53 22.00 -5.03
C ASN A 451 10.06 23.20 -4.21
N GLU A 452 10.03 24.40 -4.80
CA GLU A 452 9.51 25.59 -4.12
C GLU A 452 7.99 25.51 -3.95
N LEU A 453 7.29 24.98 -4.94
CA LEU A 453 5.85 24.71 -4.88
C LEU A 453 5.53 23.75 -3.72
N ASP A 454 6.29 22.66 -3.60
CA ASP A 454 6.15 21.68 -2.51
C ASP A 454 6.31 22.31 -1.12
N LYS A 455 7.37 23.11 -0.93
CA LYS A 455 7.62 23.83 0.32
C LYS A 455 6.51 24.84 0.64
N ARG A 456 6.00 25.55 -0.36
CA ARG A 456 5.00 26.60 -0.18
C ARG A 456 3.61 26.04 0.09
N ALA A 457 3.28 24.87 -0.45
CA ALA A 457 1.98 24.24 -0.31
C ALA A 457 1.58 23.97 1.15
N TRP A 458 2.54 23.64 2.02
CA TRP A 458 2.25 23.46 3.45
C TRP A 458 1.80 24.78 4.11
N ASN A 459 2.44 25.89 3.77
CA ASN A 459 2.07 27.21 4.29
C ASN A 459 0.69 27.64 3.81
N TRP A 460 0.35 27.37 2.54
CA TRP A 460 -1.00 27.56 2.00
C TRP A 460 -2.04 26.77 2.77
N TYR A 461 -1.80 25.48 2.98
CA TYR A 461 -2.67 24.64 3.79
C TYR A 461 -2.86 25.21 5.21
N VAL A 462 -1.78 25.60 5.89
CA VAL A 462 -1.85 26.17 7.25
C VAL A 462 -2.67 27.46 7.29
N ALA A 463 -2.59 28.29 6.24
CA ALA A 463 -3.30 29.57 6.17
C ALA A 463 -4.83 29.41 5.98
N VAL A 464 -5.27 28.33 5.33
CA VAL A 464 -6.70 28.15 4.98
C VAL A 464 -7.41 27.07 5.79
N ARG A 465 -6.67 26.16 6.44
CA ARG A 465 -7.28 25.04 7.17
C ARG A 465 -8.29 25.52 8.23
N PRO A 466 -9.31 24.70 8.55
CA PRO A 466 -10.25 25.03 9.61
C PRO A 466 -9.57 25.24 10.98
N ASP A 467 -10.04 26.26 11.69
CA ASP A 467 -9.71 26.51 13.08
C ASP A 467 -10.45 25.51 13.97
N VAL A 468 -9.68 24.75 14.76
CA VAL A 468 -10.20 23.80 15.75
C VAL A 468 -9.41 23.96 17.04
N GLN A 469 -10.01 23.54 18.16
CA GLN A 469 -9.41 23.63 19.48
C GLN A 469 -8.02 22.98 19.53
N SER A 470 -7.15 23.51 20.39
CA SER A 470 -5.84 22.91 20.63
C SER A 470 -5.95 21.69 21.54
N GLY A 471 -5.06 20.71 21.33
CA GLY A 471 -5.02 19.48 22.13
C GLY A 471 -5.98 18.38 21.64
N PRO A 472 -6.27 17.38 22.49
CA PRO A 472 -7.10 16.23 22.11
C PRO A 472 -8.54 16.60 21.71
N SER A 473 -9.11 17.69 22.22
CA SER A 473 -10.49 18.10 21.92
C SER A 473 -10.67 18.58 20.47
N GLY A 474 -9.61 19.05 19.81
CA GLY A 474 -9.64 19.38 18.38
C GLY A 474 -9.31 18.23 17.46
N TRP A 475 -8.97 17.05 18.00
CA TRP A 475 -8.63 15.89 17.18
C TRP A 475 -9.84 15.42 16.38
N GLY A 476 -9.71 15.42 15.05
CA GLY A 476 -10.81 15.03 14.16
C GLY A 476 -12.00 15.98 14.15
N ALA A 477 -11.88 17.18 14.73
CA ALA A 477 -12.94 18.18 14.69
C ALA A 477 -13.12 18.76 13.28
N ARG A 478 -14.39 19.00 12.93
CA ARG A 478 -14.80 19.66 11.68
C ARG A 478 -14.86 21.16 11.89
N GLY A 479 -14.52 21.92 10.86
CA GLY A 479 -14.76 23.35 10.82
C GLY A 479 -15.11 23.83 9.42
N GLU A 480 -15.59 25.06 9.35
CA GLU A 480 -15.93 25.72 8.09
C GLU A 480 -14.66 26.15 7.34
N LEU A 481 -14.73 26.01 6.02
CA LEU A 481 -13.70 26.38 5.07
C LEU A 481 -14.37 27.11 3.91
N LYS A 482 -14.10 28.40 3.79
CA LYS A 482 -14.54 29.21 2.64
C LYS A 482 -13.57 28.99 1.48
N LEU A 483 -14.04 28.51 0.33
CA LEU A 483 -13.18 28.23 -0.81
C LEU A 483 -12.59 29.50 -1.44
N SER A 484 -13.23 30.65 -1.25
CA SER A 484 -12.66 31.97 -1.59
C SER A 484 -11.29 32.21 -0.96
N LYS A 485 -11.07 31.80 0.30
CA LYS A 485 -9.76 31.92 0.96
C LYS A 485 -8.67 31.11 0.26
N ILE A 486 -9.03 30.00 -0.38
CA ILE A 486 -8.09 29.21 -1.19
C ILE A 486 -7.80 29.96 -2.47
N LEU A 487 -8.83 30.41 -3.20
CA LEU A 487 -8.66 31.19 -4.43
C LEU A 487 -7.84 32.46 -4.23
N ASP A 488 -7.92 33.11 -3.07
CA ASP A 488 -7.13 34.30 -2.74
C ASP A 488 -5.60 34.02 -2.65
N LEU A 489 -5.19 32.75 -2.58
CA LEU A 489 -3.79 32.32 -2.66
C LEU A 489 -3.24 32.27 -4.10
N LYS A 490 -4.11 32.38 -5.11
CA LYS A 490 -3.74 32.43 -6.53
C LYS A 490 -2.71 33.54 -6.76
N ARG A 491 -1.71 33.27 -7.60
CA ARG A 491 -0.71 34.26 -7.96
C ARG A 491 -1.40 35.46 -8.62
N LYS A 492 -1.20 36.67 -8.06
CA LYS A 492 -1.59 37.91 -8.73
C LYS A 492 -0.56 38.18 -9.82
N VAL A 493 -1.00 38.17 -11.08
CA VAL A 493 -0.16 38.61 -12.21
C VAL A 493 -0.09 40.13 -12.08
N GLY A 494 1.06 40.62 -11.65
CA GLY A 494 1.39 42.04 -11.59
C GLY A 494 2.27 42.42 -12.76
#